data_AF-A0A842MRF5-F1
#
_entry.id   AF-A0A842MRF5-F1
#
_cell.length_a   1.000
_cell.length_b   1.000
_cell.length_c   1.000
_cell.angle_alpha   90.00
_cell.angle_beta   90.00
_cell.angle_gamma   90.00
#
_symmetry.space_group_name_H-M   'P 1'
#
loop_
_entity.id
_entity.type
_entity.pdbx_description
1 polymer ?
#
loop_
_entity_poly.entity_id
_entity_poly.type
_entity_poly.pdbx_seq_one_letter_code
_entity_poly.pdbx_strand_id
1 'polypeptide(L)' 'MGVLESLKNLLVTFAASVLLIVLGIVYFGIVLWIIKVASSFFFGVGLEANWAVFSAALLASAAILAGALESKR' A
#
# COMPACT_ATOMS: atom_id res chain seq x y z
N MET A 1 -30.19 -13.55 13.43
CA MET A 1 -29.55 -12.34 12.87
C MET A 1 -30.58 -11.64 12.00
N GLY A 2 -30.92 -10.40 12.32
CA GLY A 2 -31.91 -9.65 11.52
C GLY A 2 -31.31 -9.24 10.17
N VAL A 3 -32.12 -9.22 9.10
CA VAL A 3 -31.70 -8.77 7.76
C VAL A 3 -31.11 -7.34 7.81
N LEU A 4 -31.70 -6.47 8.63
CA LEU A 4 -31.21 -5.11 8.88
C LEU A 4 -29.81 -5.06 9.50
N GLU A 5 -29.50 -6.00 10.40
CA GLU A 5 -28.20 -6.10 11.07
C GLU A 5 -27.13 -6.59 10.08
N SER A 6 -27.50 -7.52 9.19
CA SER A 6 -26.64 -8.00 8.11
C SER A 6 -26.29 -6.91 7.10
N LEU A 7 -27.28 -6.08 6.72
CA LEU A 7 -27.06 -4.91 5.86
C LEU A 7 -26.14 -3.87 6.49
N LYS A 8 -26.29 -3.63 7.80
CA LYS A 8 -25.45 -2.69 8.54
C LYS A 8 -23.99 -3.15 8.58
N ASN A 9 -23.76 -4.45 8.82
CA ASN A 9 -22.42 -5.04 8.80
C ASN A 9 -21.77 -4.96 7.41
N LEU A 10 -22.54 -5.24 6.35
CA LEU A 10 -22.07 -5.10 4.97
C LEU A 10 -21.59 -3.68 4.65
N LEU A 11 -22.34 -2.66 5.05
CA LEU A 11 -21.95 -1.26 4.85
C LEU A 11 -20.67 -0.89 5.60
N VAL A 12 -20.51 -1.39 6.83
CA VAL A 12 -19.29 -1.16 7.62
C VAL A 12 -18.08 -1.85 6.96
N THR A 13 -18.22 -3.10 6.54
CA THR A 13 -17.16 -3.83 5.83
C THR A 13 -16.79 -3.15 4.52
N PHE A 14 -17.78 -2.64 3.78
CA PHE A 14 -17.56 -1.88 2.56
C PHE A 14 -16.76 -0.60 2.83
N ALA A 15 -17.18 0.20 3.82
CA ALA A 15 -16.48 1.43 4.21
C ALA A 15 -15.03 1.15 4.67
N ALA A 16 -14.83 0.11 5.47
CA ALA A 16 -13.49 -0.31 5.89
C ALA A 16 -12.62 -0.73 4.71
N SER A 17 -13.18 -1.46 3.74
CA SER A 17 -12.45 -1.88 2.53
C SER A 17 -12.02 -0.68 1.69
N VAL A 18 -12.91 0.31 1.49
CA VAL A 18 -12.58 1.55 0.79
C VAL A 18 -11.44 2.28 1.52
N LEU A 19 -11.50 2.36 2.85
CA LEU A 19 -10.47 3.01 3.66
C LEU A 19 -9.11 2.30 3.52
N LEU A 20 -9.09 0.97 3.53
CA LEU A 20 -7.89 0.16 3.33
C LEU A 20 -7.28 0.36 1.93
N ILE A 21 -8.13 0.47 0.89
CA ILE A 21 -7.67 0.77 -0.47
C ILE A 21 -6.98 2.15 -0.50
N VAL A 22 -7.59 3.17 0.09
CA VAL A 22 -7.00 4.52 0.14
C VAL A 22 -5.67 4.51 0.88
N LEU A 23 -5.58 3.84 2.03
CA LEU A 23 -4.34 3.69 2.79
C LEU A 23 -3.25 3.00 1.96
N GLY A 24 -3.59 1.93 1.23
CA GLY A 24 -2.66 1.24 0.35
C GLY A 24 -2.11 2.13 -0.76
N ILE A 25 -2.98 2.92 -1.40
CA ILE A 25 -2.58 3.88 -2.45
C ILE A 25 -1.65 4.96 -1.88
N VAL A 26 -2.00 5.54 -0.72
CA VAL A 26 -1.19 6.58 -0.06
C VAL A 26 0.19 6.03 0.27
N TYR A 27 0.25 4.85 0.89
CA TYR A 27 1.52 4.20 1.21
C TYR A 27 2.36 3.93 -0.04
N PHE A 28 1.77 3.35 -1.10
CA PHE A 28 2.46 3.08 -2.35
C PHE A 28 2.99 4.35 -3.02
N GLY A 29 2.20 5.44 -2.99
CA GLY A 29 2.62 6.75 -3.49
C GLY A 29 3.82 7.32 -2.73
N ILE A 30 3.86 7.16 -1.41
CA ILE A 30 5.03 7.56 -0.59
C ILE A 30 6.26 6.76 -0.98
N VAL A 31 6.14 5.43 -1.16
CA VAL A 31 7.26 4.58 -1.59
C VAL A 31 7.80 5.00 -2.96
N LEU A 32 6.91 5.27 -3.94
CA LEU A 32 7.31 5.78 -5.26
C LEU A 32 8.07 7.10 -5.15
N TRP A 33 7.59 8.02 -4.31
CA TRP A 33 8.24 9.30 -4.11
C TRP A 33 9.64 9.13 -3.51
N ILE A 34 9.79 8.26 -2.51
CA ILE A 34 11.09 7.93 -1.90
C ILE A 34 12.04 7.37 -2.96
N ILE A 35 11.61 6.39 -3.76
CA ILE A 35 12.44 5.77 -4.80
C ILE A 35 12.86 6.81 -5.84
N LYS A 36 11.94 7.65 -6.29
CA LYS A 36 12.22 8.71 -7.25
C LYS A 36 13.26 9.69 -6.70
N VAL A 37 13.06 10.19 -5.48
CA VAL A 37 14.00 11.12 -4.82
C VAL A 37 15.37 10.47 -4.63
N ALA A 38 15.41 9.24 -4.13
CA ALA A 38 16.66 8.50 -3.91
C ALA A 38 17.41 8.28 -5.23
N SER A 39 16.72 7.83 -6.28
CA SER A 39 17.35 7.59 -7.59
C SER A 39 17.98 8.85 -8.18
N SER A 40 17.27 9.98 -8.13
CA SER A 40 17.79 11.27 -8.57
C SER A 40 18.96 11.75 -7.72
N PHE A 41 18.90 11.55 -6.40
CA PHE A 41 19.95 12.01 -5.48
C PHE A 41 21.25 11.22 -5.62
N PHE A 42 21.17 9.88 -5.70
CA PHE A 42 22.36 9.02 -5.71
C PHE A 42 22.96 8.83 -7.10
N PHE A 43 22.13 8.74 -8.14
CA PHE A 43 22.61 8.40 -9.48
C PHE A 43 22.55 9.57 -10.47
N GLY A 44 21.93 10.70 -10.09
CA GLY A 44 21.82 11.89 -10.94
C GLY A 44 21.00 11.69 -12.22
N VAL A 45 20.47 10.49 -12.43
CA VAL A 45 19.64 10.11 -13.57
C VAL A 45 18.22 9.84 -13.09
N GLY A 46 17.23 10.34 -13.83
CA GLY A 46 15.84 10.03 -13.54
C GLY A 46 15.58 8.53 -13.74
N LEU A 47 14.95 7.90 -12.75
CA LEU A 47 14.53 6.51 -12.86
C LEU A 47 13.34 6.39 -13.84
N GLU A 48 13.44 5.44 -14.75
CA GLU A 48 12.37 5.12 -15.69
C GLU A 48 11.14 4.59 -14.94
N ALA A 49 9.95 4.94 -15.45
CA ALA A 49 8.69 4.78 -14.70
C ALA A 49 8.37 3.31 -14.38
N ASN A 50 8.60 2.39 -15.32
CA ASN A 50 8.34 0.97 -15.08
C ASN A 50 9.26 0.42 -13.98
N TRP A 51 10.54 0.80 -13.99
CA TRP A 51 11.49 0.41 -12.93
C TRP A 51 11.17 1.02 -11.57
N ALA A 52 10.65 2.26 -11.53
CA ALA A 52 10.20 2.89 -10.30
C ALA A 52 8.99 2.15 -9.70
N VAL A 53 8.01 1.81 -10.52
CA VAL A 53 6.80 1.07 -10.11
C VAL A 53 7.15 -0.34 -9.65
N PHE A 54 8.04 -1.03 -10.37
CA PHE A 54 8.49 -2.37 -9.99
C PHE A 54 9.19 -2.37 -8.62
N SER A 55 10.09 -1.42 -8.40
CA SER A 55 10.81 -1.26 -7.13
C SER A 55 9.84 -0.94 -5.98
N ALA A 56 8.84 -0.07 -6.22
CA ALA A 56 7.82 0.24 -5.22
C ALA A 56 6.95 -0.97 -4.88
N ALA A 57 6.58 -1.78 -5.87
CA ALA A 57 5.81 -3.01 -5.67
C ALA A 57 6.59 -4.05 -4.83
N LEU A 58 7.90 -4.18 -5.06
CA LEU A 58 8.76 -5.03 -4.27
C LEU A 58 8.83 -4.56 -2.80
N LEU A 59 9.09 -3.27 -2.56
CA LEU A 59 9.13 -2.73 -1.20
C LEU A 59 7.78 -2.89 -0.48
N ALA A 60 6.68 -2.59 -1.16
CA ALA A 60 5.35 -2.72 -0.56
C ALA A 60 5.02 -4.17 -0.19
N SER A 61 5.37 -5.12 -1.06
CA SER A 61 5.19 -6.55 -0.78
C SER A 61 6.05 -7.00 0.40
N ALA A 62 7.31 -6.56 0.47
CA ALA A 62 8.21 -6.87 1.57
C ALA A 62 7.70 -6.30 2.91
N ALA A 63 7.16 -5.07 2.91
CA ALA A 63 6.61 -4.44 4.11
C ALA A 63 5.38 -5.18 4.64
N ILE A 64 4.47 -5.62 3.75
CA ILE A 64 3.31 -6.44 4.14
C ILE A 64 3.77 -7.77 4.74
N LEU A 65 4.74 -8.44 4.12
CA LEU A 65 5.30 -9.69 4.64
C LEU A 65 5.97 -9.50 6.00
N ALA A 66 6.73 -8.42 6.18
CA ALA A 66 7.37 -8.08 7.45
C ALA A 66 6.33 -7.86 8.56
N GLY A 67 5.29 -7.07 8.30
CA GLY A 67 4.20 -6.84 9.25
C GLY A 67 3.43 -8.12 9.59
N ALA A 68 3.22 -9.01 8.61
CA ALA A 68 2.56 -10.30 8.84
C ALA A 68 3.40 -11.25 9.71
N LEU A 69 4.73 -11.19 9.62
CA LEU A 69 5.64 -11.95 10.46
C LEU A 69 5.71 -11.39 11.89
N GLU A 70 5.73 -10.07 12.04
CA GLU A 70 5.73 -9.40 13.34
C GLU A 70 4.44 -9.69 14.11
N SER A 71 3.28 -9.65 13.45
CA SER A 71 1.98 -9.96 14.08
C SER A 71 1.86 -11.39 14.62
N LYS A 72 2.77 -12.31 14.29
CA LYS A 72 2.77 -13.70 14.77
C LYS A 72 3.66 -13.95 15.99
N ARG A 73 4.47 -12.99 16.41
CA ARG A 73 5.29 -13.06 17.64
C ARG A 73 4.54 -12.44 18.82
#